data_AF-A0A5S3TZ46-F1
#
_entry.id   AF-A0A5S3TZ46-F1
#
_cell.length_a   1.000
_cell.length_b   1.000
_cell.length_c   1.000
_cell.angle_alpha   90.00
_cell.angle_beta   90.00
_cell.angle_gamma   90.00
#
_symmetry.space_group_name_H-M   'P 1'
#
loop_
_entity.id
_entity.type
_entity.pdbx_description
1 polymer ?
#
loop_
_entity_poly.entity_id
_entity_poly.type
_entity_poly.pdbx_seq_one_letter_code
_entity_poly.pdbx_strand_id
1 'polypeptide(L)' 'YALSGSLDVYCLHLPSDAYDLCVAFVDIGAVLMLVSVVQAGETIYTLDHVFGGDQYTNSFFAYYIKSFDEA' A
#
# COMPACT_ATOMS: atom_id res chain seq x y z
N TYR A 1 -2.08 12.34 6.35
CA TYR A 1 -1.82 10.95 5.95
C TYR A 1 -0.81 10.35 6.92
N ALA A 2 -0.99 9.10 7.36
CA ALA A 2 -0.08 8.46 8.34
C ALA A 2 1.37 8.32 7.83
N LEU A 3 1.53 8.25 6.50
CA LEU A 3 2.82 8.11 5.82
C LEU A 3 3.77 9.31 5.99
N SER A 4 3.27 10.55 5.95
CA SER A 4 4.13 11.74 6.00
C SER A 4 4.79 11.96 7.38
N GLY A 5 4.20 11.43 8.46
CA GLY A 5 4.76 11.53 9.81
C GLY A 5 5.69 10.38 10.21
N SER A 6 5.83 9.37 9.34
CA SER A 6 6.50 8.10 9.66
C SER A 6 7.68 7.79 8.74
N LEU A 7 7.99 8.69 7.79
CA LEU A 7 9.01 8.48 6.77
C LEU A 7 10.38 8.15 7.36
N ASP A 8 10.78 8.89 8.40
CA ASP A 8 12.06 8.70 9.10
C ASP A 8 12.18 7.30 9.73
N VAL A 9 11.05 6.73 10.17
CA VAL A 9 11.01 5.38 10.75
C VAL A 9 11.20 4.33 9.66
N TYR A 10 10.59 4.53 8.49
CA TYR A 10 10.73 3.60 7.37
C TYR A 10 12.13 3.65 6.74
N CYS A 11 12.78 4.83 6.72
CA CYS A 11 14.15 4.97 6.26
C CYS A 11 15.15 4.10 7.03
N LEU A 12 14.88 3.77 8.30
CA LEU A 12 15.73 2.85 9.09
C LEU A 12 15.74 1.42 8.55
N HIS A 13 14.71 1.03 7.79
CA HIS A 13 14.59 -0.29 7.19
C HIS A 13 15.02 -0.32 5.72
N LEU A 14 15.38 0.84 5.16
CA LEU A 14 15.86 0.95 3.79
C LEU A 14 17.39 0.91 3.73
N PRO A 15 17.96 0.66 2.55
CA PRO A 15 19.39 0.83 2.32
C PRO A 15 19.89 2.21 2.78
N SER A 16 21.16 2.30 3.19
CA SER A 16 21.73 3.53 3.75
C SER A 16 21.73 4.73 2.80
N ASP A 17 21.60 4.48 1.49
CA ASP A 17 21.51 5.47 0.42
C ASP A 17 20.06 5.80 0.02
N ALA A 18 19.05 5.27 0.71
CA ALA A 18 17.64 5.42 0.33
C ALA A 18 17.14 6.86 0.32
N TYR A 19 17.78 7.77 1.06
CA TYR A 19 17.46 9.19 1.02
C TYR A 19 17.76 9.81 -0.36
N ASP A 20 18.79 9.33 -1.04
CA ASP A 20 19.19 9.78 -2.38
C ASP A 20 18.42 9.05 -3.50
N LEU A 21 17.63 8.02 -3.13
CA LEU A 21 16.80 7.27 -4.05
C LEU A 21 15.40 7.89 -4.19
N CYS A 22 14.74 7.58 -5.29
CA CYS A 22 13.32 7.82 -5.47
C CYS A 22 12.56 6.59 -4.96
N VAL A 23 11.84 6.74 -3.85
CA VAL A 23 11.16 5.65 -3.14
C VAL A 23 9.65 5.82 -3.22
N ALA A 24 8.95 4.78 -3.68
CA ALA A 24 7.50 4.73 -3.67
C ALA A 24 7.00 3.94 -2.46
N PHE A 25 6.21 4.59 -1.61
CA PHE A 25 5.45 3.96 -0.54
C PHE A 25 4.08 3.56 -1.07
N VAL A 26 3.73 2.29 -0.89
CA VAL A 26 2.42 1.74 -1.29
C VAL A 26 1.71 1.24 -0.04
N ASP A 27 0.76 2.02 0.45
CA ASP A 27 -0.13 1.64 1.56
C ASP A 27 -1.38 0.99 0.96
N ILE A 28 -1.56 -0.30 1.25
CA ILE A 28 -2.67 -1.11 0.74
C ILE A 28 -3.65 -1.34 1.89
N GLY A 29 -4.70 -0.53 1.91
CA GLY A 29 -5.80 -0.69 2.85
C GLY A 29 -6.82 -1.73 2.40
N ALA A 30 -7.94 -1.78 3.12
CA ALA A 30 -9.07 -2.65 2.77
C ALA A 30 -9.77 -2.20 1.47
N VAL A 31 -10.05 -0.90 1.35
CA VAL A 31 -10.82 -0.33 0.22
C VAL A 31 -9.98 0.57 -0.68
N LEU A 32 -9.02 1.29 -0.08
CA LEU A 32 -8.19 2.28 -0.77
C LEU A 32 -6.72 1.88 -0.69
N MET A 33 -6.04 2.09 -1.80
CA MET A 33 -4.59 2.02 -1.92
C MET A 33 -4.06 3.44 -2.12
N LEU A 34 -3.06 3.82 -1.33
CA LEU A 34 -2.33 5.06 -1.48
C LEU A 34 -0.93 4.77 -2.00
N VAL A 35 -0.55 5.47 -3.07
CA VAL A 35 0.85 5.53 -3.51
C VAL A 35 1.40 6.93 -3.21
N SER A 36 2.53 7.00 -2.53
CA SER A 36 3.26 8.24 -2.27
C SER A 36 4.71 8.08 -2.67
N VAL A 37 5.20 8.93 -3.57
CA VAL A 37 6.58 8.89 -4.06
C VAL A 37 7.37 9.99 -3.38
N VAL A 38 8.50 9.62 -2.80
CA VAL A 38 9.39 10.50 -2.05
C VAL A 38 10.78 10.49 -2.66
N GLN A 39 11.35 11.68 -2.80
CA GLN A 39 12.72 11.89 -3.25
C GLN A 39 13.36 12.97 -2.38
N ALA A 40 14.56 12.72 -1.85
CA ALA A 40 15.26 13.65 -0.97
C ALA A 40 14.41 14.13 0.23
N GLY A 41 13.58 13.23 0.79
CA GLY A 41 12.68 13.54 1.92
C GLY A 41 11.41 14.32 1.55
N GLU A 42 11.23 14.72 0.29
CA GLU A 42 10.04 15.43 -0.17
C GLU A 42 9.09 14.51 -0.93
N THR A 43 7.78 14.60 -0.63
CA THR A 43 6.76 13.90 -1.42
C THR A 43 6.55 14.63 -2.75
N ILE A 44 6.88 13.96 -3.84
CA ILE A 44 6.79 14.52 -5.21
C ILE A 44 5.54 14.05 -5.96
N TYR A 45 4.89 12.99 -5.49
CA TYR A 45 3.68 12.45 -6.10
C TYR A 45 2.82 11.70 -5.08
N THR A 46 1.49 11.83 -5.21
CA THR A 46 0.52 11.08 -4.43
C THR A 46 -0.65 10.67 -5.31
N LEU A 47 -1.10 9.42 -5.19
CA LEU A 47 -2.24 8.86 -5.90
C LEU A 47 -3.10 8.01 -4.96
N ASP A 48 -4.39 8.30 -4.93
CA ASP A 48 -5.40 7.44 -4.32
C ASP A 48 -6.02 6.53 -5.40
N HIS A 49 -6.13 5.23 -5.13
CA HIS A 49 -6.79 4.28 -6.02
C HIS A 49 -7.81 3.44 -5.24
N VAL A 50 -9.00 3.25 -5.82
CA VAL A 50 -10.04 2.37 -5.26
C VAL A 50 -9.64 0.92 -5.55
N PHE A 51 -8.83 0.38 -4.66
CA PHE A 51 -8.28 -0.98 -4.69
C PHE A 51 -7.81 -1.34 -3.28
N GLY A 52 -7.96 -2.60 -2.88
CA GLY A 52 -7.52 -3.03 -1.56
C GLY A 52 -7.88 -4.46 -1.22
N GLY A 53 -7.61 -4.84 0.02
CA GLY A 53 -7.81 -6.20 0.53
C GLY A 53 -9.25 -6.72 0.46
N ASP A 54 -10.26 -5.86 0.35
CA ASP A 54 -11.66 -6.27 0.20
C ASP A 54 -11.88 -7.07 -1.08
N GLN A 55 -11.17 -6.73 -2.16
CA GLN A 55 -11.28 -7.46 -3.42
C GLN A 55 -10.76 -8.89 -3.26
N TYR A 56 -9.66 -9.08 -2.53
CA TYR A 56 -9.13 -10.41 -2.20
C TYR A 56 -10.10 -11.17 -1.29
N THR A 57 -10.57 -10.54 -0.22
CA THR A 57 -11.51 -11.14 0.75
C THR A 57 -12.81 -11.58 0.07
N ASN A 58 -13.39 -10.73 -0.75
CA ASN A 58 -14.60 -11.05 -1.52
C ASN A 58 -14.35 -12.16 -2.53
N SER A 59 -13.17 -12.19 -3.16
CA SER A 59 -12.79 -13.26 -4.10
C SER A 59 -12.60 -14.60 -3.40
N PHE A 60 -12.01 -14.62 -2.19
CA PHE A 60 -11.89 -15.81 -1.37
C PHE A 60 -13.27 -16.37 -1.00
N PHE A 61 -14.18 -15.54 -0.48
CA PHE A 61 -15.53 -15.97 -0.15
C PHE A 61 -16.32 -16.43 -1.38
N ALA A 62 -16.24 -15.69 -2.49
CA ALA A 62 -16.93 -16.05 -3.72
C ALA A 62 -16.44 -17.38 -4.30
N TYR A 63 -15.17 -17.73 -4.13
CA TYR A 63 -14.64 -19.01 -4.60
C TYR A 63 -14.98 -20.16 -3.65
N TYR A 64 -14.68 -20.03 -2.36
CA TYR A 64 -14.77 -21.17 -1.43
C TYR A 64 -16.15 -21.38 -0.81
N ILE A 65 -16.93 -20.31 -0.56
CA ILE A 65 -18.26 -20.46 0.04
C ILE A 65 -19.29 -20.85 -1.02
N LYS A 66 -19.24 -20.26 -2.22
CA LYS A 66 -20.14 -20.71 -3.32
C LYS A 66 -19.90 -22.18 -3.67
N SER A 67 -18.64 -22.63 -3.72
CA SER A 67 -18.34 -24.05 -3.97
C SER A 67 -18.84 -25.00 -2.88
N PHE A 68 -19.12 -24.51 -1.66
CA PHE A 68 -19.71 -25.32 -0.59
C PHE A 68 -21.24 -25.35 -0.66
N ASP A 69 -21.89 -24.23 -1.02
CA ASP A 69 -23.35 -24.18 -1.20
C ASP A 69 -23.83 -24.94 -2.45
N GLU A 70 -22.96 -25.13 -3.45
CA GLU A 70 -23.25 -25.90 -4.67
C GLU A 70 -22.97 -27.43 -4.55
N ALA A 71 -22.42 -27.90 -3.42
CA ALA A 71 -22.06 -29.30 -3.16
C ALA A 71 -23.07 -30.02 -2.25
#